data_AF-K1RY63-F1
#
_entry.id   AF-K1RY63-F1
#
_cell.length_a   1.000
_cell.length_b   1.000
_cell.length_c   1.000
_cell.angle_alpha   90.00
_cell.angle_beta   90.00
_cell.angle_gamma   90.00
#
_symmetry.space_group_name_H-M   'P 1'
#
loop_
_entity.id
_entity.type
_entity.pdbx_description
1 polymer ?
#
loop_
_entity_poly.entity_id
_entity_poly.type
_entity_poly.pdbx_seq_one_letter_code
_entity_poly.pdbx_strand_id
1 'polypeptide(L)'
;MMLRARKLRTVHVLEGDSVTTDYCGNVVYENGVPQILLTEVGYVSLTDGKYHYYLKDHQGNNRVVVDEEGTVEEVNHYYPFGGVFSSTGDAQPYKYNGKELDRKGGLDWYDYGARHYDSVLGRWNGVDPSCEKHYSWSP
;
A
#
# COMPACT_ATOMS: atom_id res chain seq x y z
N MET A 1 17.76 -14.84 0.89
CA MET A 1 18.10 -13.45 1.29
C MET A 1 17.34 -12.51 0.37
N MET A 2 16.16 -12.05 0.79
CA MET A 2 15.26 -11.24 -0.04
C MET A 2 15.78 -9.80 -0.09
N LEU A 3 16.15 -9.31 -1.27
CA LEU A 3 16.50 -7.91 -1.49
C LEU A 3 15.28 -7.05 -1.14
N ARG A 4 15.27 -6.46 0.06
CA ARG A 4 14.27 -5.46 0.43
C ARG A 4 14.62 -4.17 -0.32
N ALA A 5 14.02 -3.97 -1.49
CA ALA A 5 14.00 -2.67 -2.13
C ALA A 5 13.30 -1.69 -1.18
N ARG A 6 14.05 -0.75 -0.60
CA ARG A 6 13.50 0.31 0.24
C ARG A 6 13.00 1.41 -0.70
N LYS A 7 11.68 1.49 -0.88
CA LYS A 7 11.02 2.61 -1.55
C LYS A 7 11.38 3.89 -0.78
N LEU A 8 11.88 4.91 -1.49
CA LEU A 8 12.30 6.18 -0.88
C LEU A 8 11.33 7.32 -1.22
N ARG A 9 10.79 7.34 -2.45
CA ARG A 9 9.95 8.42 -2.97
C ARG A 9 9.05 7.94 -4.10
N THR A 10 7.84 8.47 -4.16
CA THR A 10 6.97 8.47 -5.34
C THR A 10 6.59 9.90 -5.68
N VAL A 11 6.48 10.22 -6.97
CA VAL A 11 5.99 11.51 -7.46
C VAL A 11 4.85 11.25 -8.41
N HIS A 12 3.68 11.80 -8.10
CA HIS A 12 2.53 11.82 -8.99
C HIS A 12 2.40 13.20 -9.61
N VAL A 13 2.16 13.26 -10.92
CA VAL A 13 1.86 14.49 -11.63
C VAL A 13 0.42 14.39 -12.11
N LEU A 14 -0.46 15.18 -11.51
CA LEU A 14 -1.89 15.20 -11.78
C LEU A 14 -2.24 16.59 -12.34
N GLU A 15 -2.68 16.65 -13.59
CA GLU A 15 -3.17 17.88 -14.23
C GLU A 15 -2.24 19.11 -14.15
N GLY A 16 -0.93 18.89 -13.97
CA GLY A 16 0.10 19.93 -13.87
C GLY A 16 0.61 20.20 -12.45
N ASP A 17 -0.09 19.71 -11.43
CA ASP A 17 0.37 19.72 -10.04
C ASP A 17 1.12 18.44 -9.69
N SER A 18 2.15 18.55 -8.84
CA SER A 18 2.95 17.41 -8.40
C SER A 18 2.73 17.13 -6.92
N VAL A 19 2.36 15.89 -6.59
CA VAL A 19 2.34 15.38 -5.22
C VAL A 19 3.54 14.46 -5.04
N THR A 20 4.44 14.82 -4.12
CA THR A 20 5.59 13.99 -3.76
C THR A 20 5.33 13.28 -2.44
N THR A 21 5.42 11.96 -2.44
CA THR A 21 5.30 11.12 -1.23
C THR A 21 6.66 10.50 -0.91
N ASP A 22 7.22 10.83 0.26
CA ASP A 22 8.52 10.33 0.73
C ASP A 22 8.34 9.28 1.85
N TYR A 23 9.08 8.18 1.75
CA TYR A 23 8.99 7.01 2.65
C TYR A 23 10.26 6.88 3.49
N CYS A 24 10.18 7.36 4.73
CA CYS A 24 11.30 7.45 5.66
C CYS A 24 11.14 6.43 6.79
N GLY A 25 11.48 5.17 6.50
CA GLY A 25 11.29 4.09 7.46
C GLY A 25 9.80 3.81 7.64
N ASN A 26 9.28 4.09 8.83
CA ASN A 26 7.86 3.91 9.14
C ASN A 26 7.04 5.19 8.96
N VAL A 27 7.67 6.32 8.65
CA VAL A 27 6.97 7.61 8.47
C VAL A 27 6.80 7.90 6.99
N VAL A 28 5.57 8.26 6.60
CA VAL A 28 5.19 8.71 5.26
C VAL A 28 4.98 10.23 5.29
N TYR A 29 5.63 10.92 4.37
CA TYR A 29 5.53 12.36 4.18
C TYR A 29 4.84 12.65 2.85
N GLU A 30 3.97 13.65 2.81
CA GLU A 30 3.47 14.23 1.57
C GLU A 30 3.90 15.68 1.47
N ASN A 31 4.55 16.05 0.36
CA ASN A 31 5.11 17.37 0.10
C ASN A 31 5.98 17.90 1.26
N GLY A 32 6.74 17.00 1.91
CA GLY A 32 7.61 17.30 3.05
C GLY A 32 6.91 17.37 4.41
N VAL A 33 5.59 17.22 4.48
CA VAL A 33 4.82 17.23 5.73
C VAL A 33 4.55 15.79 6.18
N PRO A 34 4.88 15.39 7.42
CA PRO A 34 4.59 14.05 7.92
C PRO A 34 3.08 13.82 8.01
N GLN A 35 2.60 12.73 7.40
CA GLN A 35 1.18 12.38 7.38
C GLN A 35 0.88 11.16 8.22
N ILE A 36 1.67 10.09 8.06
CA ILE A 36 1.35 8.78 8.64
C ILE A 36 2.59 8.19 9.29
N LEU A 37 2.45 7.68 10.52
CA LEU A 37 3.41 6.77 11.14
C LEU A 37 2.84 5.35 11.14
N LEU A 38 3.45 4.45 10.37
CA LEU A 38 3.05 3.05 10.27
C LEU A 38 3.47 2.27 11.52
N THR A 39 2.55 1.44 12.02
CA THR A 39 2.80 0.51 13.12
C THR A 39 2.55 -0.93 12.67
N GLU A 40 2.88 -1.90 13.51
CA GLU A 40 2.65 -3.31 13.19
C GLU A 40 1.16 -3.65 13.00
N VAL A 41 0.32 -3.01 13.81
CA VAL A 41 -1.12 -3.29 13.91
C VAL A 41 -2.00 -2.27 13.18
N GLY A 42 -1.42 -1.18 12.65
CA GLY A 42 -2.20 -0.03 12.23
C GLY A 42 -1.33 1.13 11.76
N TYR A 43 -1.76 2.35 12.08
CA TYR A 43 -1.01 3.57 11.88
C TYR A 43 -1.44 4.67 12.84
N VAL A 44 -0.62 5.70 12.95
CA VAL A 44 -0.96 6.97 13.61
C VAL A 44 -1.07 8.03 12.53
N SER A 45 -2.18 8.75 12.51
CA SER A 45 -2.31 9.98 11.74
C SER A 45 -1.54 11.08 12.45
N LEU A 46 -0.50 11.61 11.80
CA LEU A 46 0.41 12.58 12.41
C LEU A 46 -0.12 14.02 12.36
N THR A 47 -1.21 14.24 11.62
CA THR A 47 -1.87 15.55 11.53
C THR A 47 -2.74 15.84 12.76
N ASP A 48 -3.37 14.82 13.33
CA ASP A 48 -4.25 14.90 14.49
C ASP A 48 -3.79 14.06 15.70
N GLY A 49 -2.81 13.17 15.52
CA GLY A 49 -2.22 12.35 16.56
C GLY A 49 -3.02 11.09 16.90
N LYS A 50 -4.02 10.73 16.10
CA LYS A 50 -4.93 9.61 16.38
C LYS A 50 -4.39 8.26 15.94
N TYR A 51 -4.69 7.23 16.71
CA TYR A 51 -4.40 5.83 16.34
C TYR A 51 -5.53 5.23 15.51
N HIS A 52 -5.15 4.45 14.52
CA HIS A 52 -6.04 3.67 13.68
C HIS A 52 -5.54 2.24 13.60
N TYR A 53 -6.44 1.27 13.70
CA TYR A 53 -6.11 -0.15 13.79
C TYR A 53 -6.61 -0.93 12.59
N TYR A 54 -5.83 -1.92 12.16
CA TYR A 54 -6.18 -2.84 11.08
C TYR A 54 -6.70 -4.16 11.62
N LEU A 55 -7.90 -4.53 11.19
CA LEU A 55 -8.39 -5.91 11.30
C LEU A 55 -8.06 -6.63 10.00
N LYS A 56 -7.08 -7.53 10.07
CA LYS A 56 -6.56 -8.26 8.92
C LYS A 56 -7.18 -9.66 8.83
N ASP A 57 -7.30 -10.17 7.61
CA ASP A 57 -7.60 -11.60 7.41
C ASP A 57 -6.34 -12.47 7.54
N HIS A 58 -6.51 -13.78 7.33
CA HIS A 58 -5.43 -14.77 7.44
C HIS A 58 -4.28 -14.58 6.44
N GLN A 59 -4.50 -13.86 5.33
CA GLN A 59 -3.46 -13.53 4.34
C GLN A 59 -2.79 -12.18 4.65
N GLY A 60 -3.27 -11.47 5.68
CA GLY A 60 -2.78 -10.15 6.05
C GLY A 60 -3.42 -9.01 5.27
N ASN A 61 -4.53 -9.25 4.55
CA ASN A 61 -5.25 -8.19 3.87
C ASN A 61 -6.00 -7.34 4.89
N ASN A 62 -5.91 -6.02 4.76
CA ASN A 62 -6.65 -5.11 5.62
C ASN A 62 -8.16 -5.18 5.29
N ARG A 63 -8.97 -5.78 6.17
CA ARG A 63 -10.41 -5.95 5.97
C ARG A 63 -11.22 -4.84 6.59
N VAL A 64 -10.79 -4.32 7.74
CA VAL A 64 -11.47 -3.23 8.44
C VAL A 64 -10.43 -2.29 9.04
N VAL A 65 -10.65 -1.00 8.90
CA VAL A 65 -9.94 0.05 9.64
C VAL A 65 -10.88 0.60 10.70
N VAL A 66 -10.40 0.70 11.93
CA VAL A 66 -11.12 1.29 13.04
C VAL A 66 -10.29 2.39 13.69
N ASP A 67 -10.94 3.43 14.19
CA ASP A 67 -10.30 4.47 15.00
C ASP A 67 -9.97 3.98 16.42
N GLU A 68 -9.36 4.85 17.23
CA GLU A 68 -8.98 4.55 18.61
C GLU A 68 -10.17 4.34 19.55
N GLU A 69 -11.34 4.86 19.19
CA GLU A 69 -12.61 4.63 19.89
C GLU A 69 -13.33 3.34 19.45
N GLY A 70 -12.83 2.66 18.41
CA GLY A 70 -13.42 1.44 17.85
C GLY A 70 -14.52 1.67 16.82
N THR A 71 -14.70 2.90 16.34
CA THR A 71 -15.58 3.25 15.23
C THR A 71 -15.00 2.70 13.93
N VAL A 72 -15.86 2.11 13.09
CA VAL A 72 -15.45 1.61 11.78
C VAL A 72 -15.31 2.78 10.80
N GLU A 73 -14.10 2.96 10.28
CA GLU A 73 -13.78 4.00 9.28
C GLU A 73 -13.82 3.44 7.86
N GLU A 74 -13.42 2.19 7.68
CA GLU A 74 -13.35 1.56 6.38
C GLU A 74 -13.55 0.05 6.46
N VAL A 75 -14.36 -0.53 5.59
CA VAL A 75 -14.49 -1.99 5.39
C VAL A 75 -14.14 -2.31 3.95
N ASN A 76 -13.20 -3.22 3.74
CA ASN A 76 -12.74 -3.68 2.45
C ASN A 76 -13.15 -5.13 2.17
N HIS A 77 -13.66 -5.36 0.97
CA HIS A 77 -13.89 -6.68 0.40
C HIS A 77 -13.03 -6.84 -0.85
N TYR A 78 -12.29 -7.95 -0.92
CA TYR A 78 -11.40 -8.24 -2.04
C TYR A 78 -11.88 -9.45 -2.83
N TYR A 79 -11.68 -9.39 -4.14
CA TYR A 79 -11.58 -10.58 -4.98
C TYR A 79 -10.31 -11.39 -4.65
N PRO A 80 -10.22 -12.67 -5.04
CA PRO A 80 -9.07 -13.52 -4.72
C PRO A 80 -7.71 -12.96 -5.15
N PHE A 81 -7.67 -12.18 -6.24
CA PHE A 81 -6.44 -11.57 -6.76
C PHE A 81 -6.16 -10.17 -6.22
N GLY A 82 -6.92 -9.70 -5.25
CA GLY A 82 -6.68 -8.44 -4.54
C GLY A 82 -7.41 -7.22 -5.08
N GLY A 83 -8.21 -7.38 -6.14
CA GLY A 83 -9.08 -6.31 -6.64
C GLY A 83 -10.12 -5.96 -5.58
N VAL A 84 -10.33 -4.67 -5.32
CA VAL A 84 -11.35 -4.21 -4.36
C VAL A 84 -12.72 -4.47 -4.97
N PHE A 85 -13.46 -5.42 -4.41
CA PHE A 85 -14.84 -5.73 -4.78
C PHE A 85 -15.80 -4.64 -4.27
N SER A 86 -15.60 -4.22 -3.03
CA SER A 86 -16.39 -3.19 -2.37
C SER A 86 -15.56 -2.57 -1.25
N SER A 87 -15.66 -1.26 -1.08
CA SER A 87 -15.16 -0.57 0.10
C SER A 87 -16.18 0.46 0.60
N THR A 88 -16.24 0.67 1.91
CA THR A 88 -17.10 1.70 2.54
C THR A 88 -16.39 3.04 2.74
N GLY A 89 -15.09 3.13 2.42
CA GLY A 89 -14.29 4.33 2.63
C GLY A 89 -12.92 4.26 1.97
N ASP A 90 -12.07 5.24 2.26
CA ASP A 90 -10.68 5.26 1.80
C ASP A 90 -9.78 5.97 2.82
N ALA A 91 -9.75 5.46 4.04
CA ALA A 91 -9.07 6.11 5.17
C ALA A 91 -7.54 6.14 5.00
N GLN A 92 -6.99 5.18 4.25
CA GLN A 92 -5.56 4.97 4.06
C GLN A 92 -5.30 4.22 2.74
N PRO A 93 -4.05 4.11 2.25
CA PRO A 93 -3.79 3.43 0.99
C PRO A 93 -3.38 1.95 1.11
N TYR A 94 -3.13 1.38 2.30
CA TYR A 94 -2.62 0.01 2.46
C TYR A 94 -3.74 -1.04 2.51
N LYS A 95 -3.92 -1.82 1.44
CA LYS A 95 -5.06 -2.72 1.27
C LYS A 95 -4.65 -4.21 1.26
N TYR A 96 -4.56 -4.81 0.07
CA TYR A 96 -4.25 -6.22 -0.15
C TYR A 96 -2.79 -6.55 0.17
N ASN A 97 -2.54 -7.66 0.88
CA ASN A 97 -1.23 -8.10 1.38
C ASN A 97 -0.45 -6.99 2.14
N GLY A 98 -1.17 -6.03 2.73
CA GLY A 98 -0.59 -4.85 3.38
C GLY A 98 0.22 -3.97 2.42
N LYS A 99 -0.03 -4.05 1.11
CA LYS A 99 0.62 -3.20 0.11
C LYS A 99 -0.21 -1.97 -0.17
N GLU A 100 0.51 -0.90 -0.47
CA GLU A 100 -0.07 0.37 -0.87
C GLU A 100 -0.74 0.20 -2.24
N LEU A 101 -2.00 0.60 -2.32
CA LEU A 101 -2.76 0.68 -3.56
C LEU A 101 -2.59 2.08 -4.14
N ASP A 102 -1.85 2.19 -5.24
CA ASP A 102 -1.67 3.45 -5.96
C ASP A 102 -2.83 3.67 -6.95
N ARG A 103 -3.68 4.63 -6.62
CA ARG A 103 -4.82 5.05 -7.44
C ARG A 103 -4.56 6.32 -8.24
N LYS A 104 -3.46 7.05 -7.96
CA LYS A 104 -3.23 8.40 -8.51
C LYS A 104 -3.02 8.35 -10.04
N GLY A 105 -2.62 7.22 -10.60
CA GLY A 105 -2.51 6.99 -12.05
C GLY A 105 -3.73 6.37 -12.74
N GLY A 106 -4.82 6.10 -12.01
CA GLY A 106 -6.05 5.48 -12.54
C GLY A 106 -5.95 3.99 -12.90
N LEU A 107 -4.84 3.35 -12.55
CA LEU A 107 -4.59 1.92 -12.85
C LEU A 107 -4.80 1.00 -11.64
N ASP A 108 -4.96 1.56 -10.43
CA ASP A 108 -5.20 0.82 -9.18
C ASP A 108 -4.22 -0.35 -8.98
N TRP A 109 -2.93 -0.03 -9.05
CA TRP A 109 -1.86 -1.01 -8.92
C TRP A 109 -1.30 -1.05 -7.51
N TYR A 110 -0.97 -2.26 -7.06
CA TYR A 110 -0.31 -2.43 -5.77
C TYR A 110 1.20 -2.28 -5.90
N ASP A 111 1.78 -1.49 -5.02
CA ASP A 111 3.22 -1.30 -4.95
C ASP A 111 3.87 -2.32 -4.01
N TYR A 112 4.65 -3.24 -4.58
CA TYR A 112 5.47 -4.21 -3.85
C TYR A 112 6.95 -3.81 -3.77
N GLY A 113 7.30 -2.58 -4.14
CA GLY A 113 8.62 -1.98 -4.10
C GLY A 113 9.46 -2.31 -5.33
N ALA A 114 9.64 -3.60 -5.64
CA ALA A 114 10.42 -4.01 -6.81
C ALA A 114 9.59 -4.04 -8.10
N ARG A 115 8.28 -4.26 -7.98
CA ARG A 115 7.33 -4.39 -9.09
C ARG A 115 5.96 -3.86 -8.66
N HIS A 116 5.19 -3.38 -9.64
CA HIS A 116 3.76 -3.13 -9.47
C HIS A 116 2.96 -4.39 -9.81
N TYR A 117 1.92 -4.66 -9.04
CA TYR A 117 1.01 -5.77 -9.23
C TYR A 117 -0.37 -5.27 -9.64
N ASP A 118 -0.85 -5.80 -10.77
CA ASP A 118 -2.18 -5.55 -11.29
C ASP A 118 -3.14 -6.60 -10.73
N SER A 119 -4.07 -6.14 -9.89
CA SER A 119 -5.03 -6.99 -9.21
C SER A 119 -6.23 -7.39 -10.08
N VAL A 120 -6.51 -6.63 -11.14
CA VAL A 120 -7.58 -6.92 -12.10
C VAL A 120 -7.14 -8.06 -13.01
N LEU A 121 -5.90 -8.03 -13.47
CA LEU A 121 -5.32 -9.05 -14.33
C LEU A 121 -4.66 -10.20 -13.57
N GLY A 122 -4.46 -10.05 -12.26
CA GLY A 122 -3.79 -11.03 -11.41
C GLY A 122 -2.32 -11.26 -11.78
N ARG A 123 -1.60 -10.22 -12.23
CA ARG A 123 -0.22 -10.35 -12.75
C ARG A 123 0.70 -9.21 -12.34
N TRP A 124 2.01 -9.45 -12.45
CA TRP A 124 3.04 -8.44 -12.28
C TRP A 124 3.23 -7.63 -13.56
N ASN A 125 3.44 -6.31 -13.44
CA ASN A 125 3.66 -5.42 -14.58
C ASN A 125 5.12 -5.35 -15.06
N GLY A 126 5.95 -6.31 -14.62
CA GLY A 126 7.35 -6.37 -15.00
C GLY A 126 7.98 -7.72 -14.68
N VAL A 127 9.06 -8.03 -15.39
CA VAL A 127 9.92 -9.19 -15.12
C VAL A 127 10.56 -9.01 -13.74
N ASP A 128 10.77 -10.11 -13.02
CA ASP A 128 11.46 -10.06 -11.74
C ASP A 128 12.89 -9.52 -11.92
N PRO A 129 13.32 -8.47 -11.18
CA PRO A 129 14.67 -7.90 -11.34
C PRO A 129 15.83 -8.86 -11.07
N SER A 130 15.56 -10.01 -10.44
CA SER A 130 16.54 -11.05 -10.17
C SER A 130 16.38 -12.28 -11.07
N CYS A 131 15.55 -12.20 -12.13
CA CYS A 131 15.28 -13.34 -13.02
C CYS A 131 16.56 -13.95 -13.62
N GLU A 132 17.54 -13.12 -13.97
CA GLU A 132 18.82 -13.54 -14.57
C GLU A 132 19.89 -13.94 -13.55
N LYS A 133 19.65 -13.74 -12.25
CA LYS A 133 20.65 -14.02 -11.21
C LYS A 133 20.58 -15.45 -10.68
N HIS A 134 19.47 -16.15 -10.94
CA HIS A 134 19.18 -17.45 -10.36
C HIS A 134 18.62 -18.43 -11.41
N TYR A 135 19.32 -18.59 -12.54
CA TYR A 135 18.93 -19.52 -13.62
C TYR A 135 18.64 -20.96 -13.16
N SER A 136 19.25 -21.43 -12.07
CA SER A 136 19.05 -22.78 -11.55
C SER A 136 17.86 -22.93 -10.59
N TRP A 137 17.27 -21.82 -10.12
CA TRP A 137 16.16 -21.81 -9.16
C TRP A 137 14.89 -21.16 -9.75
N SER A 138 15.03 -20.39 -10.81
CA SER A 138 13.93 -19.97 -11.67
C SER A 138 13.51 -21.16 -12.54
N PRO A 139 12.22 -21.56 -12.55
CA PRO A 139 11.72 -22.62 -13.43
C PRO A 139 11.93 -22.32 -14.92
#